data_AF-F8KR83-F1
#
_entry.id   AF-F8KR83-F1
#
_cell.length_a   1.000
_cell.length_b   1.000
_cell.length_c   1.000
_cell.angle_alpha   90.00
_cell.angle_beta   90.00
_cell.angle_gamma   90.00
#
_symmetry.space_group_name_H-M   'P 1'
#
loop_
_entity.id
_entity.type
_entity.pdbx_description
1 polymer ?
#
loop_
_entity_poly.entity_id
_entity_poly.type
_entity_poly.pdbx_seq_one_letter_code
_entity_poly.pdbx_strand_id
1 'polypeptide(L)'
;MRKAKFLLRCDGMGVRDLEELGAHFDVLDVLQHYQDHTLDRWLDSRGYERELMLVREIDATEPLEIAYTLCGIFGVEADKESLQAILRQQEHIAQKREELKLYQDQHQALKEIILKCAPPALPLVKDYIKAYADLKEQFFNATSLEDAQAILRQLCQDYAELLEMDKRGIVDVLYSEVAFCKNYHKSKPFAFLLWLCAGVSLWNRWDVLKKSLGVRNGHVSLNMSTHYFDKFAKWQTLTIHKEDKIHVFEKAVVVRGEDSIDKTYGIYPYDLQTNTAARSSSDWKDFVAFYVDSTGGSDVNFYLLKGAVEIKNREYYFDITLTYIEIEP
;
A
#
# COMPACT_ATOMS: atom_id res chain seq x y z
N MET A 1 27.79 -67.23 -23.09
CA MET A 1 27.24 -65.90 -23.47
C MET A 1 28.19 -64.82 -22.94
N ARG A 2 28.52 -63.78 -23.71
CA ARG A 2 29.34 -62.66 -23.24
C ARG A 2 28.47 -61.79 -22.32
N LYS A 3 28.82 -61.67 -21.04
CA LYS A 3 28.15 -60.74 -20.10
C LYS A 3 28.43 -59.30 -20.54
N ALA A 4 27.41 -58.44 -20.52
CA ALA A 4 27.58 -57.03 -20.88
C ALA A 4 28.41 -56.32 -19.79
N LYS A 5 29.52 -55.70 -20.19
CA LYS A 5 30.38 -54.93 -19.28
C LYS A 5 29.84 -53.51 -19.17
N PHE A 6 29.30 -53.15 -18.01
CA PHE A 6 28.87 -51.78 -17.70
C PHE A 6 29.83 -51.11 -16.71
N LEU A 7 29.82 -49.79 -16.66
CA LEU A 7 30.67 -48.97 -15.80
C LEU A 7 30.06 -48.89 -14.39
N LEU A 8 30.86 -49.08 -13.33
CA LEU A 8 30.41 -48.74 -11.98
C LEU A 8 30.65 -47.25 -11.76
N ARG A 9 29.78 -46.54 -11.04
CA ARG A 9 29.97 -45.12 -10.75
C ARG A 9 30.28 -44.91 -9.28
N CYS A 10 31.45 -44.39 -8.96
CA CYS A 10 31.87 -44.07 -7.60
C CYS A 10 32.51 -42.68 -7.61
N ASP A 11 32.16 -41.83 -6.64
CA ASP A 11 32.63 -40.43 -6.54
C ASP A 11 32.41 -39.62 -7.84
N GLY A 12 31.28 -39.85 -8.50
CA GLY A 12 30.96 -39.25 -9.81
C GLY A 12 31.82 -39.74 -10.99
N MET A 13 32.80 -40.61 -10.74
CA MET A 13 33.72 -41.18 -11.72
C MET A 13 33.30 -42.58 -12.15
N GLY A 14 33.70 -42.95 -13.35
CA GLY A 14 33.30 -44.18 -13.99
C GLY A 14 34.37 -45.27 -13.93
N VAL A 15 34.19 -46.23 -13.02
CA VAL A 15 35.14 -47.28 -12.69
C VAL A 15 35.00 -48.51 -13.61
N ARG A 16 36.13 -48.93 -14.19
CA ARG A 16 36.26 -50.00 -15.19
C ARG A 16 36.94 -51.25 -14.67
N ASP A 17 37.81 -51.14 -13.67
CA ASP A 17 38.56 -52.23 -13.06
C ASP A 17 38.73 -52.01 -11.55
N LEU A 18 39.36 -52.97 -10.86
CA LEU A 18 39.54 -52.93 -9.41
C LEU A 18 40.53 -51.84 -8.95
N GLU A 19 41.50 -51.47 -9.80
CA GLU A 19 42.46 -50.41 -9.48
C GLU A 19 41.75 -49.05 -9.45
N GLU A 20 40.93 -48.78 -10.47
CA GLU A 20 40.06 -47.60 -10.53
C GLU A 20 39.04 -47.59 -9.37
N LEU A 21 38.54 -48.76 -8.94
CA LEU A 21 37.60 -48.85 -7.81
C LEU A 21 38.26 -48.46 -6.49
N GLY A 22 39.48 -48.94 -6.24
CA GLY A 22 40.25 -48.56 -5.06
C GLY A 22 40.64 -47.08 -5.07
N ALA A 23 40.99 -46.54 -6.24
CA ALA A 23 41.40 -45.14 -6.39
C ALA A 23 40.24 -44.13 -6.23
N HIS A 24 39.02 -44.51 -6.61
CA HIS A 24 37.81 -43.69 -6.53
C HIS A 24 36.79 -44.24 -5.52
N PHE A 25 37.27 -44.89 -4.47
CA PHE A 25 36.41 -45.57 -3.51
C PHE A 25 35.63 -44.55 -2.65
N ASP A 26 34.33 -44.42 -2.93
CA ASP A 26 33.39 -43.73 -2.05
C ASP A 26 32.55 -44.76 -1.28
N VAL A 27 32.64 -44.70 0.05
CA VAL A 27 32.01 -45.66 0.96
C VAL A 27 30.49 -45.68 0.77
N LEU A 28 29.86 -44.52 0.57
CA LEU A 28 28.41 -44.42 0.44
C LEU A 28 27.93 -45.02 -0.87
N ASP A 29 28.63 -44.72 -1.97
CA ASP A 29 28.35 -45.27 -3.30
C ASP A 29 28.55 -46.79 -3.31
N VAL A 30 29.68 -47.29 -2.77
CA VAL A 30 29.97 -48.74 -2.77
C VAL A 30 29.00 -49.50 -1.87
N LEU A 31 28.62 -48.93 -0.72
CA LEU A 31 27.59 -49.51 0.15
C LEU A 31 26.22 -49.52 -0.54
N GLN A 32 25.87 -48.46 -1.28
CA GLN A 32 24.64 -48.41 -2.08
C GLN A 32 24.65 -49.47 -3.19
N HIS A 33 25.76 -49.62 -3.92
CA HIS A 33 25.94 -50.62 -4.98
C HIS A 33 25.95 -52.06 -4.46
N TYR A 34 26.36 -52.25 -3.21
CA TYR A 34 26.22 -53.52 -2.51
C TYR A 34 24.73 -53.82 -2.25
N GLN A 35 24.00 -52.85 -1.68
CA GLN A 35 22.59 -53.01 -1.32
C GLN A 35 21.66 -53.25 -2.52
N ASP A 36 21.95 -52.66 -3.68
CA ASP A 36 21.15 -52.82 -4.89
C ASP A 36 21.63 -53.96 -5.82
N HIS A 37 22.64 -54.72 -5.38
CA HIS A 37 23.32 -55.79 -6.11
C HIS A 37 23.98 -55.35 -7.43
N THR A 38 24.24 -54.06 -7.63
CA THR A 38 25.00 -53.55 -8.78
C THR A 38 26.46 -53.96 -8.69
N LEU A 39 27.04 -53.97 -7.51
CA LEU A 39 28.43 -54.39 -7.25
C LEU A 39 28.63 -55.87 -7.67
N ASP A 40 27.72 -56.75 -7.25
CA ASP A 40 27.69 -58.17 -7.64
C ASP A 40 27.73 -58.36 -9.16
N ARG A 41 26.82 -57.68 -9.87
CA ARG A 41 26.72 -57.77 -11.33
C ARG A 41 27.97 -57.22 -12.01
N TRP A 42 28.56 -56.18 -11.44
CA TRP A 42 29.76 -55.54 -11.99
C TRP A 42 30.97 -56.46 -11.86
N LEU A 43 31.19 -57.06 -10.69
CA LEU A 43 32.25 -58.04 -10.42
C LEU A 43 32.08 -59.29 -11.31
N ASP A 44 30.86 -59.83 -11.38
CA ASP A 44 30.51 -61.02 -12.15
C ASP A 44 30.68 -60.82 -13.67
N SER A 45 30.42 -59.61 -14.19
CA SER A 45 30.61 -59.27 -15.61
C SER A 45 32.08 -59.25 -16.06
N ARG A 46 33.01 -59.17 -15.09
CA ARG A 46 34.45 -59.03 -15.31
C ARG A 46 35.27 -60.25 -14.90
N GLY A 47 34.65 -61.20 -14.20
CA GLY A 47 35.31 -62.43 -13.76
C GLY A 47 36.11 -62.26 -12.48
N TYR A 48 35.79 -61.27 -11.66
CA TYR A 48 36.38 -61.09 -10.32
C TYR A 48 35.73 -62.06 -9.32
N GLU A 49 35.95 -63.36 -9.54
CA GLU A 49 35.27 -64.44 -8.79
C GLU A 49 35.64 -64.45 -7.31
N ARG A 50 36.88 -64.05 -6.97
CA ARG A 50 37.36 -63.98 -5.59
C ARG A 50 36.66 -62.88 -4.82
N GLU A 51 36.68 -61.66 -5.35
CA GLU A 51 36.06 -60.49 -4.74
C GLU A 51 34.53 -60.68 -4.67
N LEU A 52 33.92 -61.25 -5.71
CA LEU A 52 32.49 -61.58 -5.72
C LEU A 52 32.11 -62.58 -4.63
N MET A 53 32.94 -63.60 -4.40
CA MET A 53 32.72 -64.57 -3.33
C MET A 53 32.77 -63.88 -1.96
N LEU A 54 33.80 -63.07 -1.71
CA LEU A 54 33.96 -62.34 -0.46
C LEU A 54 32.81 -61.36 -0.20
N VAL A 55 32.35 -60.63 -1.24
CA VAL A 55 31.21 -59.71 -1.13
C VAL A 55 29.91 -60.44 -0.79
N ARG A 56 29.71 -61.65 -1.33
CA ARG A 56 28.52 -62.47 -1.04
C ARG A 56 28.54 -63.17 0.30
N GLU A 57 29.72 -63.37 0.88
CA GLU A 57 29.90 -63.95 2.21
C GLU A 57 29.66 -62.94 3.34
N ILE A 58 29.45 -61.66 3.03
CA ILE A 58 29.10 -60.64 4.03
C ILE A 58 27.73 -60.99 4.63
N ASP A 59 27.73 -61.46 5.87
CA ASP A 59 26.54 -61.82 6.65
C ASP A 59 26.05 -60.68 7.58
N ALA A 60 26.79 -59.57 7.61
CA ALA A 60 26.47 -58.40 8.41
C ALA A 60 25.20 -57.70 7.94
N THR A 61 24.35 -57.29 8.89
CA THR A 61 23.14 -56.50 8.63
C THR A 61 23.32 -55.01 8.90
N GLU A 62 24.34 -54.63 9.68
CA GLU A 62 24.59 -53.25 10.06
C GLU A 62 25.39 -52.52 8.96
N PRO A 63 24.94 -51.34 8.48
CA PRO A 63 25.62 -50.58 7.42
C PRO A 63 27.10 -50.28 7.70
N LEU A 64 27.45 -50.06 8.97
CA LEU A 64 28.83 -49.80 9.39
C LEU A 64 29.72 -51.03 9.21
N GLU A 65 29.26 -52.21 9.63
CA GLU A 65 30.01 -53.46 9.49
C GLU A 65 30.16 -53.83 8.02
N ILE A 66 29.08 -53.70 7.24
CA ILE A 66 29.12 -53.95 5.79
C ILE A 66 30.14 -53.02 5.12
N ALA A 67 30.09 -51.71 5.40
CA ALA A 67 31.03 -50.74 4.85
C ALA A 67 32.48 -51.07 5.23
N TYR A 68 32.72 -51.44 6.48
CA TYR A 68 34.05 -51.82 6.96
C TYR A 68 34.59 -53.07 6.26
N THR A 69 33.75 -54.11 6.08
CA THR A 69 34.12 -55.32 5.35
C THR A 69 34.39 -55.03 3.87
N LEU A 70 33.59 -54.18 3.23
CA LEU A 70 33.80 -53.77 1.84
C LEU A 70 35.13 -53.04 1.67
N CYS A 71 35.49 -52.11 2.56
CA CYS A 71 36.81 -51.46 2.54
C CYS A 71 37.94 -52.51 2.62
N GLY A 72 37.80 -53.52 3.49
CA GLY A 72 38.77 -54.61 3.60
C GLY A 72 38.89 -55.47 2.35
N ILE A 73 37.79 -55.79 1.67
CA ILE A 73 37.78 -56.59 0.44
C ILE A 73 38.52 -55.85 -0.69
N PHE A 74 38.32 -54.54 -0.80
CA PHE A 74 38.91 -53.73 -1.87
C PHE A 74 40.25 -53.08 -1.50
N GLY A 75 40.81 -53.42 -0.33
CA GLY A 75 42.12 -52.96 0.10
C GLY A 75 42.20 -51.47 0.42
N VAL A 76 41.08 -50.87 0.82
CA VAL A 76 40.99 -49.46 1.23
C VAL A 76 41.19 -49.36 2.73
N GLU A 77 42.20 -48.59 3.15
CA GLU A 77 42.42 -48.30 4.57
C GLU A 77 41.28 -47.42 5.10
N ALA A 78 40.46 -47.98 5.99
CA ALA A 78 39.39 -47.28 6.64
C ALA A 78 39.37 -47.63 8.13
N ASP A 79 39.23 -46.63 8.98
CA ASP A 79 38.97 -46.82 10.40
C ASP A 79 37.46 -46.73 10.69
N LYS A 80 37.03 -47.48 11.70
CA LYS A 80 35.60 -47.63 12.03
C LYS A 80 34.97 -46.32 12.52
N GLU A 81 35.75 -45.43 13.13
CA GLU A 81 35.27 -44.14 13.65
C GLU A 81 34.96 -43.18 12.49
N SER A 82 35.84 -43.10 11.49
CA SER A 82 35.64 -42.31 10.28
C SER A 82 34.44 -42.80 9.47
N LEU A 83 34.28 -44.12 9.28
CA LEU A 83 33.11 -44.67 8.60
C LEU A 83 31.81 -44.34 9.35
N GLN A 84 31.83 -44.44 10.69
CA GLN A 84 30.68 -44.09 11.50
C GLN A 84 30.32 -42.60 11.39
N ALA A 85 31.32 -41.72 11.33
CA ALA A 85 31.11 -40.29 11.14
C ALA A 85 30.46 -39.99 9.77
N ILE A 86 30.95 -40.61 8.70
CA ILE A 86 30.41 -40.48 7.34
C ILE A 86 28.93 -40.93 7.29
N LEU A 87 28.63 -42.10 7.85
CA LEU A 87 27.26 -42.63 7.87
C LEU A 87 26.30 -41.73 8.67
N ARG A 88 26.72 -41.27 9.86
CA ARG A 88 25.92 -40.32 10.66
C ARG A 88 25.68 -39.00 9.95
N GLN A 89 26.69 -38.48 9.25
CA GLN A 89 26.56 -37.25 8.48
C GLN A 89 25.55 -37.43 7.34
N GLN A 90 25.56 -38.57 6.66
CA GLN A 90 24.62 -38.86 5.59
C GLN A 90 23.18 -38.97 6.09
N GLU A 91 22.95 -39.63 7.23
CA GLU A 91 21.64 -39.69 7.88
C GLU A 91 21.13 -38.29 8.24
N HIS A 92 21.99 -37.45 8.81
CA HIS A 92 21.62 -36.08 9.17
C HIS A 92 21.31 -35.22 7.93
N ILE A 93 22.06 -35.38 6.84
CA ILE A 93 21.77 -34.70 5.56
C ILE A 93 20.43 -35.18 4.98
N ALA A 94 20.13 -36.48 5.05
CA ALA A 94 18.86 -37.03 4.58
C ALA A 94 17.68 -36.45 5.38
N GLN A 95 17.77 -36.44 6.71
CA GLN A 95 16.76 -35.83 7.58
C GLN A 95 16.54 -34.35 7.26
N LYS A 96 17.61 -33.57 7.10
CA LYS A 96 17.51 -32.14 6.74
C LYS A 96 16.85 -31.92 5.37
N ARG A 97 17.08 -32.81 4.41
CA ARG A 97 16.43 -32.75 3.09
C ARG A 97 14.93 -33.04 3.18
N GLU A 98 14.53 -34.01 4.00
CA GLU A 98 13.11 -34.29 4.25
C GLU A 98 12.40 -33.12 4.93
N GLU A 99 13.02 -32.53 5.96
CA GLU A 99 12.51 -31.32 6.62
C GLU A 99 12.35 -30.17 5.61
N LEU A 100 13.36 -29.91 4.79
CA LEU A 100 13.31 -28.84 3.78
C LEU A 100 12.18 -29.07 2.77
N LYS A 101 11.98 -30.31 2.34
CA LYS A 101 10.89 -30.66 1.43
C LYS A 101 9.52 -30.40 2.06
N LEU A 102 9.35 -30.77 3.33
CA LEU A 102 8.12 -30.47 4.08
C LEU A 102 7.86 -28.96 4.15
N TYR A 103 8.89 -28.14 4.45
CA TYR A 103 8.75 -26.68 4.44
C TYR A 103 8.39 -26.12 3.06
N GLN A 104 8.97 -26.65 1.99
CA GLN A 104 8.65 -26.24 0.62
C GLN A 104 7.20 -26.58 0.26
N ASP A 105 6.74 -27.77 0.61
CA ASP A 105 5.36 -28.20 0.38
C ASP A 105 4.37 -27.35 1.19
N GLN A 106 4.67 -27.03 2.45
CA GLN A 106 3.87 -26.13 3.28
C GLN A 106 3.81 -24.72 2.70
N HIS A 107 4.94 -24.18 2.24
CA HIS A 107 5.01 -22.85 1.63
C HIS A 107 4.22 -22.80 0.31
N GLN A 108 4.27 -23.87 -0.49
CA GLN A 108 3.48 -23.97 -1.71
C GLN A 108 1.98 -24.07 -1.41
N ALA A 109 1.57 -24.87 -0.42
CA ALA A 109 0.19 -24.95 0.03
C ALA A 109 -0.31 -23.60 0.57
N LEU A 110 0.52 -22.88 1.33
CA LEU A 110 0.20 -21.54 1.83
C LEU A 110 0.00 -20.55 0.66
N LYS A 111 0.88 -20.59 -0.35
CA LYS A 111 0.72 -19.77 -1.57
C LYS A 111 -0.58 -20.05 -2.29
N GLU A 112 -0.97 -21.32 -2.43
CA GLU A 112 -2.24 -21.69 -3.06
C GLU A 112 -3.46 -21.22 -2.25
N ILE A 113 -3.39 -21.30 -0.92
CA ILE A 113 -4.44 -20.79 -0.04
C ILE A 113 -4.54 -19.27 -0.18
N ILE A 114 -3.42 -18.55 -0.17
CA ILE A 114 -3.38 -17.09 -0.38
C ILE A 114 -3.99 -16.74 -1.73
N LEU A 115 -3.67 -17.47 -2.80
CA LEU A 115 -4.23 -17.23 -4.12
C LEU A 115 -5.75 -17.49 -4.19
N LYS A 116 -6.25 -18.48 -3.45
CA LYS A 116 -7.69 -18.80 -3.35
C LYS A 116 -8.46 -17.82 -2.47
N CYS A 117 -7.80 -17.25 -1.46
CA CYS A 117 -8.39 -16.29 -0.52
C CYS A 117 -8.21 -14.82 -0.96
N ALA A 118 -7.31 -14.56 -1.92
CA ALA A 118 -7.17 -13.25 -2.52
C ALA A 118 -8.44 -12.90 -3.33
N PRO A 119 -9.06 -11.73 -3.10
CA PRO A 119 -10.17 -11.25 -3.92
C PRO A 119 -9.81 -11.25 -5.42
N PRO A 120 -10.79 -11.41 -6.32
CA PRO A 120 -10.53 -11.45 -7.75
C PRO A 120 -9.92 -10.10 -8.18
N ALA A 121 -8.70 -10.17 -8.74
CA ALA A 121 -7.96 -9.06 -9.31
C ALA A 121 -7.70 -7.88 -8.36
N LEU A 122 -6.85 -8.05 -7.34
CA LEU A 122 -6.03 -6.91 -6.92
C LEU A 122 -5.08 -6.58 -8.08
N PRO A 123 -5.07 -5.35 -8.61
CA PRO A 123 -4.00 -4.88 -9.48
C PRO A 123 -2.67 -5.18 -8.79
N LEU A 124 -1.62 -5.49 -9.57
CA LEU A 124 -0.27 -5.56 -9.03
C LEU A 124 -0.06 -4.29 -8.18
N VAL A 125 0.41 -4.41 -6.93
CA VAL A 125 0.50 -3.26 -5.99
C VAL A 125 1.16 -2.03 -6.65
N LYS A 126 2.10 -2.27 -7.56
CA LYS A 126 2.74 -1.24 -8.39
C LYS A 126 1.76 -0.47 -9.28
N ASP A 127 0.84 -1.15 -9.94
CA ASP A 127 -0.18 -0.56 -10.81
C ASP A 127 -1.21 0.22 -9.98
N TYR A 128 -1.56 -0.28 -8.79
CA TYR A 128 -2.43 0.41 -7.84
C TYR A 128 -1.81 1.73 -7.34
N ILE A 129 -0.55 1.71 -6.91
CA ILE A 129 0.19 2.92 -6.50
C ILE A 129 0.32 3.90 -7.68
N LYS A 130 0.59 3.39 -8.89
CA LYS A 130 0.69 4.22 -10.08
C LYS A 130 -0.66 4.88 -10.41
N ALA A 131 -1.75 4.13 -10.41
CA ALA A 131 -3.08 4.65 -10.68
C ALA A 131 -3.48 5.73 -9.65
N TYR A 132 -3.14 5.53 -8.37
CA TYR A 132 -3.29 6.56 -7.34
C TYR A 132 -2.49 7.83 -7.66
N ALA A 133 -1.21 7.69 -8.05
CA ALA A 133 -0.35 8.82 -8.37
C ALA A 133 -0.86 9.60 -9.60
N ASP A 134 -1.28 8.89 -10.65
CA ASP A 134 -1.84 9.46 -11.88
C ASP A 134 -3.14 10.22 -11.57
N LEU A 135 -4.01 9.66 -10.72
CA LEU A 135 -5.27 10.29 -10.31
C LEU A 135 -5.04 11.52 -9.42
N LYS A 136 -4.04 11.47 -8.53
CA LYS A 136 -3.61 12.61 -7.72
C LYS A 136 -3.03 13.75 -8.57
N GLU A 137 -2.26 13.42 -9.61
CA GLU A 137 -1.75 14.42 -10.55
C GLU A 137 -2.90 15.06 -11.36
N GLN A 138 -3.90 14.28 -11.77
CA GLN A 138 -5.10 14.81 -12.40
C GLN A 138 -5.86 15.76 -11.47
N PHE A 139 -5.93 15.46 -10.17
CA PHE A 139 -6.55 16.35 -9.19
C PHE A 139 -5.86 17.72 -9.11
N PHE A 140 -4.52 17.75 -9.05
CA PHE A 140 -3.78 19.02 -9.02
C PHE A 140 -3.89 19.81 -10.33
N ASN A 141 -4.03 19.10 -11.46
CA ASN A 141 -4.13 19.70 -12.79
C ASN A 141 -5.58 19.91 -13.26
N ALA A 142 -6.56 19.74 -12.38
CA ALA A 142 -7.97 19.96 -12.71
C ALA A 142 -8.19 21.37 -13.28
N THR A 143 -9.22 21.54 -14.10
CA THR A 143 -9.53 22.86 -14.71
C THR A 143 -10.82 23.47 -14.17
N SER A 144 -11.65 22.65 -13.53
CA SER A 144 -12.89 23.04 -12.86
C SER A 144 -12.99 22.38 -11.49
N LEU A 145 -13.80 22.97 -10.60
CA LEU A 145 -14.05 22.43 -9.28
C LEU A 145 -14.84 21.11 -9.35
N GLU A 146 -15.75 20.99 -10.32
CA GLU A 146 -16.56 19.79 -10.54
C GLU A 146 -15.68 18.58 -10.92
N ASP A 147 -14.69 18.78 -11.81
CA ASP A 147 -13.72 17.73 -12.16
C ASP A 147 -12.89 17.32 -10.93
N ALA A 148 -12.39 18.32 -10.18
CA ALA A 148 -11.59 18.07 -8.99
C ALA A 148 -12.38 17.32 -7.91
N GLN A 149 -13.65 17.66 -7.72
CA GLN A 149 -14.56 16.97 -6.80
C GLN A 149 -14.80 15.52 -7.23
N ALA A 150 -15.03 15.28 -8.52
CA ALA A 150 -15.20 13.92 -9.04
C ALA A 150 -13.95 13.06 -8.81
N ILE A 151 -12.76 13.61 -9.09
CA ILE A 151 -11.47 12.94 -8.86
C ILE A 151 -11.25 12.67 -7.37
N LEU A 152 -11.53 13.65 -6.50
CA LEU A 152 -11.37 13.50 -5.05
C LEU A 152 -12.33 12.43 -4.49
N ARG A 153 -13.56 12.37 -5.00
CA ARG A 153 -14.51 11.29 -4.67
C ARG A 153 -13.96 9.92 -5.03
N GLN A 154 -13.38 9.81 -6.22
CA GLN A 154 -12.77 8.57 -6.67
C GLN A 154 -11.57 8.18 -5.80
N LEU A 155 -10.70 9.13 -5.44
CA LEU A 155 -9.60 8.90 -4.51
C LEU A 155 -10.10 8.39 -3.15
N CYS A 156 -11.18 8.97 -2.62
CA CYS A 156 -11.79 8.54 -1.35
C CYS A 156 -12.42 7.15 -1.42
N GLN A 157 -13.00 6.77 -2.57
CA GLN A 157 -13.70 5.48 -2.74
C GLN A 157 -12.74 4.34 -3.07
N ASP A 158 -11.85 4.56 -4.03
CA ASP A 158 -11.03 3.50 -4.61
C ASP A 158 -9.64 3.40 -3.96
N TYR A 159 -9.17 4.47 -3.29
CA TYR A 159 -7.79 4.59 -2.79
C TYR A 159 -7.70 5.07 -1.33
N ALA A 160 -8.72 4.80 -0.51
CA ALA A 160 -8.83 5.31 0.87
C ALA A 160 -7.57 5.07 1.72
N GLU A 161 -6.93 3.91 1.60
CA GLU A 161 -5.73 3.54 2.36
C GLU A 161 -4.53 4.42 2.03
N LEU A 162 -4.25 4.63 0.74
CA LEU A 162 -3.14 5.48 0.29
C LEU A 162 -3.43 6.96 0.57
N LEU A 163 -4.69 7.36 0.38
CA LEU A 163 -5.15 8.71 0.63
C LEU A 163 -5.03 9.08 2.12
N GLU A 164 -5.35 8.16 3.04
CA GLU A 164 -5.22 8.41 4.47
C GLU A 164 -3.76 8.71 4.89
N MET A 165 -2.80 8.07 4.24
CA MET A 165 -1.37 8.30 4.47
C MET A 165 -0.87 9.62 3.86
N ASP A 166 -1.42 10.03 2.71
CA ASP A 166 -0.90 11.13 1.88
C ASP A 166 -1.75 12.42 1.94
N LYS A 167 -2.94 12.39 2.57
CA LYS A 167 -3.85 13.55 2.64
C LYS A 167 -3.20 14.83 3.15
N ARG A 168 -2.27 14.72 4.11
CA ARG A 168 -1.51 15.88 4.60
C ARG A 168 -0.59 16.46 3.53
N GLY A 169 0.09 15.59 2.77
CA GLY A 169 0.93 16.01 1.65
C GLY A 169 0.12 16.76 0.59
N ILE A 170 -1.07 16.26 0.25
CA ILE A 170 -1.98 16.92 -0.70
C ILE A 170 -2.34 18.34 -0.23
N VAL A 171 -2.77 18.47 1.03
CA VAL A 171 -3.18 19.78 1.57
C VAL A 171 -1.98 20.73 1.71
N ASP A 172 -0.80 20.24 2.07
CA ASP A 172 0.42 21.06 2.21
C ASP A 172 0.92 21.58 0.85
N VAL A 173 0.80 20.79 -0.23
CA VAL A 173 1.11 21.22 -1.60
C VAL A 173 0.18 22.35 -2.02
N LEU A 174 -1.13 22.14 -1.91
CA LEU A 174 -2.14 23.15 -2.25
C LEU A 174 -1.99 24.42 -1.40
N TYR A 175 -1.70 24.27 -0.10
CA TYR A 175 -1.44 25.41 0.78
C TYR A 175 -0.22 26.21 0.32
N SER A 176 0.84 25.52 -0.09
CA SER A 176 2.06 26.16 -0.59
C SER A 176 1.80 26.94 -1.89
N GLU A 177 0.96 26.43 -2.77
CA GLU A 177 0.52 27.16 -3.97
C GLU A 177 -0.27 28.42 -3.61
N VAL A 178 -1.19 28.33 -2.64
CA VAL A 178 -1.95 29.49 -2.19
C VAL A 178 -1.03 30.53 -1.51
N ALA A 179 -0.17 30.10 -0.59
CA ALA A 179 0.67 30.97 0.25
C ALA A 179 1.85 31.61 -0.51
N PHE A 180 2.46 30.88 -1.45
CA PHE A 180 3.72 31.29 -2.08
C PHE A 180 3.62 31.57 -3.58
N CYS A 181 2.43 31.58 -4.19
CA CYS A 181 2.31 31.90 -5.62
C CYS A 181 2.95 33.26 -5.96
N LYS A 182 4.14 33.19 -6.58
CA LYS A 182 4.91 34.27 -7.21
C LYS A 182 4.41 34.59 -8.64
N ASN A 183 3.59 33.71 -9.23
CA ASN A 183 3.13 33.84 -10.61
C ASN A 183 1.71 34.42 -10.68
N TYR A 184 1.59 35.57 -11.34
CA TYR A 184 0.40 36.42 -11.48
C TYR A 184 -0.61 35.95 -12.54
N HIS A 185 -0.61 34.68 -12.91
CA HIS A 185 -1.48 34.16 -13.98
C HIS A 185 -2.45 33.10 -13.47
N LYS A 186 -3.75 33.46 -13.44
CA LYS A 186 -4.94 32.59 -13.36
C LYS A 186 -5.12 31.64 -12.15
N SER A 187 -4.09 31.16 -11.45
CA SER A 187 -4.19 29.96 -10.61
C SER A 187 -4.55 30.16 -9.14
N LYS A 188 -4.28 31.32 -8.52
CA LYS A 188 -4.52 31.51 -7.07
C LYS A 188 -5.98 31.25 -6.63
N PRO A 189 -7.01 31.75 -7.34
CA PRO A 189 -8.42 31.50 -6.99
C PRO A 189 -8.82 30.03 -7.09
N PHE A 190 -8.34 29.34 -8.12
CA PHE A 190 -8.65 27.93 -8.27
C PHE A 190 -7.90 27.06 -7.27
N ALA A 191 -6.59 27.28 -7.09
CA ALA A 191 -5.79 26.59 -6.08
C ALA A 191 -6.37 26.78 -4.67
N PHE A 192 -6.93 27.97 -4.38
CA PHE A 192 -7.64 28.22 -3.13
C PHE A 192 -8.92 27.38 -3.01
N LEU A 193 -9.76 27.30 -4.05
CA LEU A 193 -10.95 26.45 -4.05
C LEU A 193 -10.59 24.96 -3.88
N LEU A 194 -9.54 24.49 -4.56
CA LEU A 194 -9.01 23.13 -4.38
C LEU A 194 -8.52 22.89 -2.96
N TRP A 195 -7.81 23.86 -2.38
CA TRP A 195 -7.32 23.79 -1.01
C TRP A 195 -8.47 23.70 0.00
N LEU A 196 -9.53 24.49 -0.17
CA LEU A 196 -10.74 24.38 0.66
C LEU A 196 -11.41 23.01 0.47
N CYS A 197 -11.59 22.56 -0.77
CA CYS A 197 -12.17 21.27 -1.12
C CYS A 197 -11.42 20.09 -0.48
N ALA A 198 -10.11 20.00 -0.66
CA ALA A 198 -9.28 18.98 -0.04
C ALA A 198 -9.28 19.10 1.50
N GLY A 199 -9.20 20.34 2.02
CA GLY A 199 -9.14 20.59 3.45
C GLY A 199 -10.40 20.15 4.21
N VAL A 200 -11.59 20.45 3.68
CA VAL A 200 -12.84 20.00 4.30
C VAL A 200 -13.05 18.49 4.13
N SER A 201 -12.74 17.96 2.94
CA SER A 201 -13.08 16.57 2.59
C SER A 201 -12.13 15.53 3.16
N LEU A 202 -10.83 15.84 3.25
CA LEU A 202 -9.80 14.88 3.68
C LEU A 202 -9.48 14.96 5.16
N TRP A 203 -9.55 16.17 5.74
CA TRP A 203 -9.16 16.37 7.13
C TRP A 203 -10.33 16.46 8.09
N ASN A 204 -11.46 17.05 7.68
CA ASN A 204 -12.59 17.34 8.59
C ASN A 204 -12.14 17.99 9.93
N ARG A 205 -11.03 18.75 9.89
CA ARG A 205 -10.38 19.42 11.03
C ARG A 205 -10.32 20.91 10.76
N TRP A 206 -11.48 21.54 10.91
CA TRP A 206 -11.68 22.98 10.68
C TRP A 206 -10.77 23.86 11.54
N ASP A 207 -10.36 23.37 12.72
CA ASP A 207 -9.39 24.04 13.59
C ASP A 207 -8.00 24.17 12.94
N VAL A 208 -7.57 23.17 12.17
CA VAL A 208 -6.30 23.19 11.43
C VAL A 208 -6.42 24.10 10.21
N LEU A 209 -7.52 23.98 9.46
CA LEU A 209 -7.81 24.83 8.30
C LEU A 209 -7.84 26.33 8.68
N LYS A 210 -8.45 26.67 9.82
CA LYS A 210 -8.43 28.02 10.41
C LYS A 210 -7.03 28.53 10.72
N LYS A 211 -6.20 27.68 11.33
CA LYS A 211 -4.81 28.04 11.65
C LYS A 211 -4.00 28.31 10.38
N SER A 212 -4.16 27.47 9.35
CA SER A 212 -3.46 27.62 8.07
C SER A 212 -3.87 28.90 7.34
N LEU A 213 -5.15 29.30 7.42
CA LEU A 213 -5.60 30.57 6.87
C LEU A 213 -5.12 31.81 7.66
N GLY A 214 -4.39 31.63 8.77
CA GLY A 214 -3.92 32.75 9.58
C GLY A 214 -5.07 33.55 10.21
N VAL A 215 -6.19 32.88 10.52
CA VAL A 215 -7.40 33.50 11.07
C VAL A 215 -7.05 34.29 12.34
N ARG A 216 -7.22 35.61 12.31
CA ARG A 216 -7.25 36.46 13.51
C ARG A 216 -8.70 36.90 13.74
N ASN A 217 -9.24 36.62 14.92
CA ASN A 217 -10.63 36.95 15.31
C ASN A 217 -11.72 36.43 14.35
N GLY A 218 -11.54 35.24 13.78
CA GLY A 218 -12.55 34.62 12.90
C GLY A 218 -12.50 35.08 11.43
N HIS A 219 -11.52 35.93 11.07
CA HIS A 219 -11.40 36.52 9.74
C HIS A 219 -10.04 36.25 9.08
N VAL A 220 -10.06 36.11 7.76
CA VAL A 220 -8.88 35.95 6.89
C VAL A 220 -8.95 37.03 5.82
N SER A 221 -7.84 37.70 5.51
CA SER A 221 -7.75 38.60 4.36
C SER A 221 -6.93 37.93 3.27
N LEU A 222 -7.54 37.79 2.08
CA LEU A 222 -6.90 37.21 0.91
C LEU A 222 -6.73 38.30 -0.15
N ASN A 223 -5.50 38.45 -0.65
CA ASN A 223 -5.18 39.35 -1.75
C ASN A 223 -5.36 38.62 -3.09
N MET A 224 -6.61 38.51 -3.52
CA MET A 224 -7.03 37.88 -4.78
C MET A 224 -8.35 38.51 -5.26
N SER A 225 -8.82 38.20 -6.46
CA SER A 225 -10.13 38.70 -6.93
C SER A 225 -11.14 37.55 -7.02
N THR A 226 -12.36 37.82 -6.57
CA THR A 226 -13.44 36.84 -6.39
C THR A 226 -14.19 36.51 -7.67
N HIS A 227 -14.25 37.44 -8.63
CA HIS A 227 -14.79 37.21 -9.97
C HIS A 227 -14.15 35.98 -10.63
N TYR A 228 -12.90 35.65 -10.27
CA TYR A 228 -12.25 34.47 -10.82
C TYR A 228 -12.88 33.14 -10.38
N PHE A 229 -13.63 33.06 -9.27
CA PHE A 229 -14.34 31.82 -8.90
C PHE A 229 -15.37 31.41 -9.94
N ASP A 230 -16.03 32.38 -10.60
CA ASP A 230 -17.01 32.15 -11.66
C ASP A 230 -16.45 31.35 -12.84
N LYS A 231 -15.13 31.34 -13.00
CA LYS A 231 -14.43 30.62 -14.09
C LYS A 231 -14.21 29.14 -13.77
N PHE A 232 -14.31 28.76 -12.51
CA PHE A 232 -13.91 27.44 -12.03
C PHE A 232 -15.02 26.69 -11.31
N ALA A 233 -16.03 27.40 -10.78
CA ALA A 233 -17.12 26.81 -10.01
C ALA A 233 -18.46 27.42 -10.40
N LYS A 234 -19.50 26.59 -10.40
CA LYS A 234 -20.87 27.02 -10.64
C LYS A 234 -21.51 27.49 -9.34
N TRP A 235 -22.06 28.70 -9.38
CA TRP A 235 -22.85 29.23 -8.28
C TRP A 235 -24.26 28.62 -8.24
N GLN A 236 -24.71 28.32 -7.04
CA GLN A 236 -26.07 27.91 -6.72
C GLN A 236 -26.75 29.03 -5.91
N THR A 237 -28.08 29.08 -5.98
CA THR A 237 -28.88 30.04 -5.23
C THR A 237 -29.81 29.32 -4.27
N LEU A 238 -30.00 29.92 -3.09
CA LEU A 238 -30.92 29.43 -2.06
C LEU A 238 -31.72 30.61 -1.52
N THR A 239 -33.04 30.52 -1.64
CA THR A 239 -33.95 31.52 -1.06
C THR A 239 -34.32 31.11 0.35
N ILE A 240 -34.08 32.00 1.29
CA ILE A 240 -34.40 31.88 2.71
C ILE A 240 -35.56 32.81 2.97
N HIS A 241 -36.71 32.24 3.30
CA HIS A 241 -37.90 33.03 3.59
C HIS A 241 -37.71 33.82 4.88
N LYS A 242 -38.27 35.03 4.95
CA LYS A 242 -38.15 35.92 6.13
C LYS A 242 -38.53 35.27 7.48
N GLU A 243 -39.39 34.25 7.43
CA GLU A 243 -39.91 33.51 8.59
C GLU A 243 -38.91 32.43 9.04
N ASP A 244 -38.09 31.92 8.12
CA ASP A 244 -37.14 30.84 8.31
C ASP A 244 -35.74 31.41 8.55
N LYS A 245 -35.39 31.59 9.83
CA LYS A 245 -34.10 32.16 10.22
C LYS A 245 -32.97 31.13 10.26
N ILE A 246 -33.26 29.84 10.11
CA ILE A 246 -32.31 28.76 10.31
C ILE A 246 -32.29 27.88 9.07
N HIS A 247 -31.10 27.59 8.56
CA HIS A 247 -30.88 26.65 7.46
C HIS A 247 -29.77 25.68 7.80
N VAL A 248 -29.83 24.45 7.28
CA VAL A 248 -28.83 23.41 7.50
C VAL A 248 -28.18 23.03 6.18
N PHE A 249 -26.86 23.25 6.09
CA PHE A 249 -26.06 22.79 4.96
C PHE A 249 -25.49 21.41 5.24
N GLU A 250 -25.99 20.39 4.54
CA GLU A 250 -25.53 19.00 4.66
C GLU A 250 -24.07 18.81 4.23
N LYS A 251 -23.64 19.62 3.26
CA LYS A 251 -22.28 19.64 2.72
C LYS A 251 -21.59 20.95 3.03
N ALA A 252 -20.26 20.93 3.06
CA ALA A 252 -19.49 22.16 3.19
C ALA A 252 -19.69 23.06 1.96
N VAL A 253 -20.02 24.32 2.18
CA VAL A 253 -20.27 25.32 1.14
C VAL A 253 -19.47 26.59 1.39
N VAL A 254 -19.13 27.31 0.32
CA VAL A 254 -18.68 28.70 0.36
C VAL A 254 -19.83 29.60 -0.03
N VAL A 255 -20.39 30.32 0.93
CA VAL A 255 -21.43 31.33 0.71
C VAL A 255 -20.77 32.66 0.42
N ARG A 256 -21.19 33.31 -0.68
CA ARG A 256 -20.85 34.70 -0.97
C ARG A 256 -21.77 35.59 -0.15
N GLY A 257 -21.18 36.32 0.78
CA GLY A 257 -21.85 37.40 1.49
C GLY A 257 -21.93 38.67 0.64
N GLU A 258 -22.77 39.59 1.08
CA GLU A 258 -22.88 40.91 0.46
C GLU A 258 -21.75 41.85 0.87
N ASP A 259 -21.63 42.92 0.08
CA ASP A 259 -20.70 44.02 0.25
C ASP A 259 -20.71 44.55 1.69
N SER A 260 -19.52 44.79 2.25
CA SER A 260 -19.33 45.34 3.59
C SER A 260 -20.10 46.65 3.90
N ILE A 261 -20.48 47.42 2.87
CA ILE A 261 -21.15 48.71 3.01
C ILE A 261 -22.66 48.54 3.23
N ASP A 262 -23.30 47.59 2.55
CA ASP A 262 -24.74 47.31 2.61
C ASP A 262 -24.99 45.92 3.22
N LYS A 263 -24.63 45.72 4.49
CA LYS A 263 -24.85 44.44 5.19
C LYS A 263 -26.34 44.19 5.43
N THR A 264 -27.06 43.72 4.42
CA THR A 264 -28.48 43.35 4.52
C THR A 264 -28.69 42.16 5.45
N TYR A 265 -27.77 41.20 5.52
CA TYR A 265 -27.86 40.06 6.43
C TYR A 265 -26.51 39.60 7.01
N GLY A 266 -26.57 38.83 8.11
CA GLY A 266 -25.42 38.16 8.72
C GLY A 266 -25.67 36.67 8.92
N ILE A 267 -24.63 35.85 8.75
CA ILE A 267 -24.68 34.39 8.92
C ILE A 267 -23.89 34.00 10.16
N TYR A 268 -24.48 33.20 11.03
CA TYR A 268 -23.87 32.74 12.28
C TYR A 268 -24.06 31.24 12.44
N PRO A 269 -23.06 30.49 12.94
CA PRO A 269 -23.27 29.08 13.28
C PRO A 269 -24.39 28.92 14.31
N TYR A 270 -25.20 27.89 14.13
CA TYR A 270 -26.33 27.59 14.98
C TYR A 270 -26.20 26.19 15.56
N ASP A 271 -26.38 26.08 16.87
CA ASP A 271 -26.39 24.80 17.56
C ASP A 271 -27.84 24.35 17.77
N LEU A 272 -28.24 23.30 17.06
CA LEU A 272 -29.59 22.72 17.13
C LEU A 272 -29.89 22.07 18.49
N GLN A 273 -28.87 21.66 19.25
CA GLN A 273 -29.07 21.03 20.57
C GLN A 273 -29.38 22.07 21.64
N THR A 274 -28.64 23.17 21.64
CA THR A 274 -28.83 24.27 22.59
C THR A 274 -29.84 25.31 22.11
N ASN A 275 -30.24 25.24 20.84
CA ASN A 275 -31.13 26.19 20.17
C ASN A 275 -30.59 27.63 20.24
N THR A 276 -29.27 27.78 20.09
CA THR A 276 -28.58 29.07 20.18
C THR A 276 -27.60 29.30 19.04
N ALA A 277 -27.44 30.56 18.66
CA ALA A 277 -26.45 30.98 17.67
C ALA A 277 -25.11 31.31 18.35
N ALA A 278 -24.02 30.79 17.80
CA ALA A 278 -22.67 31.09 18.26
C ALA A 278 -22.26 32.52 17.83
N ARG A 279 -22.31 33.46 18.78
CA ARG A 279 -22.00 34.87 18.53
C ARG A 279 -20.52 35.22 18.63
N SER A 280 -19.73 34.41 19.33
CA SER A 280 -18.28 34.59 19.42
C SER A 280 -17.58 33.74 18.37
N SER A 281 -16.58 34.32 17.70
CA SER A 281 -15.75 33.62 16.71
C SER A 281 -14.96 32.45 17.29
N SER A 282 -14.72 32.44 18.61
CA SER A 282 -14.06 31.32 19.32
C SER A 282 -14.87 30.03 19.29
N ASP A 283 -16.18 30.13 19.14
CA ASP A 283 -17.13 29.02 19.34
C ASP A 283 -17.50 28.36 18.02
N TRP A 284 -17.05 28.94 16.90
CA TRP A 284 -17.31 28.46 15.57
C TRP A 284 -16.51 27.18 15.33
N LYS A 285 -17.17 26.05 15.12
CA LYS A 285 -16.53 24.77 14.76
C LYS A 285 -16.34 24.65 13.25
N ASP A 286 -17.45 24.56 12.52
CA ASP A 286 -17.47 24.30 11.07
C ASP A 286 -17.84 25.56 10.28
N PHE A 287 -17.19 26.67 10.63
CA PHE A 287 -17.45 27.98 10.05
C PHE A 287 -16.20 28.84 10.04
N VAL A 288 -15.89 29.42 8.89
CA VAL A 288 -14.77 30.33 8.64
C VAL A 288 -15.25 31.50 7.80
N ALA A 289 -15.11 32.72 8.32
CA ALA A 289 -15.33 33.92 7.54
C ALA A 289 -14.00 34.40 6.93
N PHE A 290 -14.02 34.81 5.67
CA PHE A 290 -12.87 35.40 4.99
C PHE A 290 -13.28 36.55 4.07
N TYR A 291 -12.39 37.51 3.91
CA TYR A 291 -12.52 38.67 3.06
C TYR A 291 -11.56 38.54 1.90
N VAL A 292 -12.00 38.99 0.74
CA VAL A 292 -11.17 39.06 -0.44
C VAL A 292 -11.07 40.52 -0.87
N ASP A 293 -9.85 41.07 -0.78
CA ASP A 293 -9.57 42.47 -1.07
C ASP A 293 -9.76 42.73 -2.57
N SER A 294 -10.71 43.60 -2.92
CA SER A 294 -10.91 44.00 -4.30
C SER A 294 -10.15 45.29 -4.55
N THR A 295 -9.13 45.23 -5.42
CA THR A 295 -8.37 46.43 -5.81
C THR A 295 -9.32 47.46 -6.45
N GLY A 296 -9.76 48.45 -5.67
CA GLY A 296 -10.63 49.54 -6.10
C GLY A 296 -12.10 49.48 -5.64
N GLY A 297 -12.48 48.60 -4.71
CA GLY A 297 -13.84 48.50 -4.19
C GLY A 297 -13.93 47.99 -2.75
N SER A 298 -15.16 47.87 -2.25
CA SER A 298 -15.52 47.36 -0.93
C SER A 298 -15.17 45.88 -0.74
N ASP A 299 -14.79 45.50 0.48
CA ASP A 299 -14.51 44.11 0.83
C ASP A 299 -15.75 43.22 0.65
N VAL A 300 -15.58 42.11 -0.08
CA VAL A 300 -16.63 41.08 -0.23
C VAL A 300 -16.39 39.98 0.80
N ASN A 301 -17.44 39.67 1.56
CA ASN A 301 -17.41 38.65 2.61
C ASN A 301 -17.68 37.28 2.01
N PHE A 302 -16.97 36.26 2.48
CA PHE A 302 -17.27 34.86 2.21
C PHE A 302 -17.32 34.08 3.50
N TYR A 303 -18.13 33.02 3.48
CA TYR A 303 -18.30 32.11 4.59
C TYR A 303 -18.12 30.69 4.10
N LEU A 304 -17.04 30.02 4.51
CA LEU A 304 -16.94 28.57 4.40
C LEU A 304 -17.65 27.97 5.61
N LEU A 305 -18.70 27.18 5.40
CA LEU A 305 -19.52 26.64 6.47
C LEU A 305 -20.08 25.25 6.16
N LYS A 306 -20.40 24.50 7.21
CA LYS A 306 -21.16 23.24 7.17
C LYS A 306 -22.07 23.16 8.39
N GLY A 307 -23.24 22.54 8.24
CA GLY A 307 -24.22 22.38 9.32
C GLY A 307 -25.19 23.55 9.45
N ALA A 308 -25.80 23.66 10.64
CA ALA A 308 -26.86 24.62 10.91
C ALA A 308 -26.32 26.04 11.07
N VAL A 309 -26.99 27.00 10.43
CA VAL A 309 -26.67 28.42 10.50
C VAL A 309 -27.93 29.25 10.69
N GLU A 310 -27.81 30.31 11.49
CA GLU A 310 -28.80 31.35 11.61
C GLU A 310 -28.47 32.48 10.64
N ILE A 311 -29.46 32.90 9.86
CA ILE A 311 -29.38 33.98 8.90
C ILE A 311 -30.22 35.12 9.42
N LYS A 312 -29.57 36.21 9.80
CA LYS A 312 -30.20 37.37 10.40
C LYS A 312 -30.25 38.52 9.41
N ASN A 313 -31.46 38.83 8.93
CA ASN A 313 -31.73 40.03 8.14
C ASN A 313 -31.70 41.29 9.04
N ARG A 314 -31.07 42.37 8.56
CA ARG A 314 -31.19 43.71 9.17
C ARG A 314 -32.44 44.45 8.69
N GLU A 315 -32.88 44.15 7.47
CA GLU A 315 -34.11 44.67 6.86
C GLU A 315 -35.19 43.59 6.93
N TYR A 316 -35.95 43.58 8.03
CA TYR A 316 -36.90 42.53 8.45
C TYR A 316 -38.05 42.19 7.47
N TYR A 317 -38.06 42.72 6.25
CA TYR A 317 -39.22 42.73 5.36
C TYR A 317 -39.09 41.87 4.10
N PHE A 318 -37.90 41.31 3.80
CA PHE A 318 -37.65 40.60 2.55
C PHE A 318 -37.00 39.22 2.75
N ASP A 319 -37.30 38.32 1.80
CA ASP A 319 -36.62 37.04 1.65
C ASP A 319 -35.16 37.28 1.24
N ILE A 320 -34.26 36.43 1.72
CA ILE A 320 -32.82 36.53 1.43
C ILE A 320 -32.46 35.50 0.38
N THR A 321 -31.76 35.92 -0.69
CA THR A 321 -31.19 34.98 -1.66
C THR A 321 -29.70 34.82 -1.39
N LEU A 322 -29.31 33.67 -0.87
CA LEU A 322 -27.91 33.29 -0.73
C LEU A 322 -27.37 32.77 -2.07
N THR A 323 -26.13 33.10 -2.36
CA THR A 323 -25.38 32.54 -3.49
C THR A 323 -24.18 31.77 -2.95
N TYR A 324 -24.05 30.50 -3.31
CA TYR A 324 -23.02 29.63 -2.74
C TYR A 324 -22.41 28.66 -3.76
N ILE A 325 -21.22 28.17 -3.43
CA ILE A 325 -20.52 27.08 -4.13
C ILE A 325 -20.48 25.89 -3.17
N GLU A 326 -20.88 24.72 -3.65
CA GLU A 326 -20.67 23.46 -2.93
C GLU A 326 -19.21 23.05 -3.04
N ILE A 327 -18.54 22.86 -1.90
CA ILE A 327 -17.10 22.59 -1.84
C ILE A 327 -16.82 21.10 -1.62
N GLU A 328 -17.61 20.45 -0.79
CA GLU A 328 -17.46 19.03 -0.46
C GLU A 328 -18.02 18.14 -1.59
N PRO A 329 -17.26 17.14 -2.08
CA PRO A 329 -17.61 16.36 -3.27
C PRO A 329 -18.92 15.59 -3.12
#